data_AF-S5Z2G5-F1
#
_entry.id   AF-S5Z2G5-F1
#
_cell.length_a   1.000
_cell.length_b   1.000
_cell.length_c   1.000
_cell.angle_alpha   90.00
_cell.angle_beta   90.00
_cell.angle_gamma   90.00
#
_symmetry.space_group_name_H-M   'P 1'
#
loop_
_entity.id
_entity.type
_entity.pdbx_description
1 polymer ?
#
loop_
_entity_poly.entity_id
_entity_poly.type
_entity_poly.pdbx_seq_one_letter_code
_entity_poly.pdbx_strand_id
1 'polypeptide(L)' 'MSAMNMQTNEHRASASSATRLEARPIARLRNKDNGNVIGLIYEWNTGETQAAWFGKAERTFLIEEFG' A
#
# COMPACT_ATOMS: atom_id res chain seq x y z
N MET A 1 -40.71 -5.64 24.63
CA MET A 1 -39.40 -5.79 23.96
C MET A 1 -39.70 -5.99 22.48
N SER A 2 -39.62 -4.91 21.69
CA SER A 2 -40.01 -4.93 20.28
C SER A 2 -38.75 -5.00 19.43
N ALA A 3 -38.67 -6.02 18.57
CA ALA A 3 -37.58 -6.24 17.65
C ALA A 3 -37.46 -5.06 16.66
N MET A 4 -36.28 -4.46 16.59
CA MET A 4 -35.95 -3.47 15.56
C MET A 4 -35.60 -4.23 14.28
N ASN A 5 -36.54 -4.30 13.34
CA ASN A 5 -36.29 -4.77 11.99
C ASN A 5 -35.40 -3.73 11.27
N MET A 6 -34.09 -3.97 11.28
CA MET A 6 -33.15 -3.26 10.43
C MET A 6 -33.26 -3.86 9.02
N GLN A 7 -34.28 -3.42 8.29
CA GLN A 7 -34.41 -3.66 6.86
C GLN A 7 -33.29 -2.85 6.19
N THR A 8 -32.12 -3.46 6.00
CA THR A 8 -31.02 -2.82 5.26
C THR A 8 -31.49 -2.67 3.83
N ASN A 9 -31.94 -1.45 3.51
CA ASN A 9 -32.36 -1.02 2.20
C ASN A 9 -31.29 -1.46 1.20
N GLU A 10 -31.67 -2.34 0.28
CA GLU A 10 -30.83 -2.84 -0.79
C GLU A 10 -30.46 -1.67 -1.70
N HIS A 11 -29.38 -0.97 -1.35
CA HIS A 11 -28.76 0.00 -2.23
C HIS A 11 -28.12 -0.77 -3.37
N ARG A 12 -28.91 -0.98 -4.40
CA ARG A 12 -28.53 -1.30 -5.77
C ARG A 12 -27.72 -0.12 -6.33
N ALA A 13 -26.54 0.13 -5.77
CA ALA A 13 -25.54 0.98 -6.39
C ALA A 13 -24.84 0.09 -7.41
N SER A 14 -25.01 0.43 -8.70
CA SER A 14 -24.23 -0.12 -9.80
C SER A 14 -22.78 -0.30 -9.37
N ALA A 15 -22.34 -1.56 -9.27
CA ALA A 15 -20.94 -1.90 -9.12
C ALA A 15 -20.24 -1.56 -10.44
N SER A 16 -20.03 -0.27 -10.71
CA SER A 16 -18.94 0.14 -11.57
C SER A 16 -17.70 -0.44 -10.94
N SER A 17 -17.09 -1.41 -11.62
CA SER A 17 -15.90 -2.15 -11.19
C SER A 17 -14.75 -1.15 -11.03
N ALA A 18 -14.74 -0.41 -9.93
CA ALA A 18 -13.60 0.41 -9.54
C ALA A 18 -12.50 -0.60 -9.21
N THR A 19 -11.49 -0.67 -10.07
CA THR A 19 -10.33 -1.53 -9.86
C THR A 19 -9.84 -1.31 -8.43
N ARG A 20 -9.72 -2.40 -7.66
CA ARG A 20 -9.24 -2.34 -6.28
C ARG A 20 -7.85 -1.70 -6.28
N LEU A 21 -7.62 -0.72 -5.41
CA LEU A 21 -6.28 -0.16 -5.23
C LEU A 21 -5.39 -1.21 -4.57
N GLU A 22 -4.29 -1.53 -5.25
CA GLU A 22 -3.34 -2.54 -4.84
C GLU A 22 -1.92 -2.02 -5.07
N ALA A 23 -1.00 -2.38 -4.18
CA ALA A 23 0.40 -2.02 -4.28
C ALA A 23 1.27 -3.28 -4.23
N ARG A 24 2.30 -3.33 -5.07
CA ARG A 24 3.29 -4.41 -5.08
C ARG A 24 4.69 -3.87 -4.75
N PRO A 25 5.50 -4.61 -3.99
CA PRO A 25 6.88 -4.19 -3.73
C PRO A 25 7.69 -4.31 -5.03
N ILE A 26 8.43 -3.25 -5.39
CA ILE A 26 9.28 -3.20 -6.60
C ILE A 26 10.77 -2.98 -6.31
N ALA A 27 11.10 -2.46 -5.12
CA ALA A 27 12.50 -2.32 -4.70
C ALA A 27 12.66 -2.38 -3.17
N ARG A 28 13.89 -2.56 -2.71
CA ARG A 28 14.33 -2.42 -1.31
C ARG A 28 15.05 -1.09 -1.11
N LEU A 29 14.83 -0.48 0.05
CA LEU A 29 15.66 0.62 0.55
C LEU A 29 16.76 0.04 1.44
N ARG A 30 18.02 0.34 1.14
CA ARG A 30 19.16 -0.05 1.96
C ARG A 30 19.83 1.16 2.60
N ASN A 31 20.17 1.03 3.88
CA ASN A 31 21.03 1.99 4.56
C ASN A 31 22.40 1.99 3.87
N LYS A 32 22.91 3.19 3.57
CA LYS A 32 24.15 3.35 2.79
C LYS A 32 25.40 2.91 3.56
N ASP A 33 25.39 3.03 4.88
CA ASP A 33 26.57 2.82 5.72
C ASP A 33 26.77 1.34 6.08
N ASN A 34 25.68 0.62 6.36
CA ASN A 34 25.74 -0.78 6.80
C ASN A 34 25.08 -1.78 5.83
N GLY A 35 24.39 -1.31 4.80
CA GLY A 35 23.73 -2.17 3.79
C GLY A 35 22.45 -2.86 4.26
N ASN A 36 21.97 -2.58 5.47
CA ASN A 36 20.74 -3.16 6.03
C ASN A 36 19.51 -2.67 5.26
N VAL A 37 18.50 -3.53 5.13
CA VAL A 37 17.21 -3.13 4.56
C VAL A 37 16.45 -2.29 5.58
N ILE A 38 16.13 -1.06 5.21
CA ILE A 38 15.45 -0.07 6.05
C ILE A 38 14.06 0.31 5.52
N GLY A 39 13.64 -0.31 4.42
CA GLY A 39 12.31 -0.12 3.85
C GLY A 39 12.15 -0.77 2.48
N LEU A 40 11.00 -0.50 1.88
CA LEU A 40 10.61 -1.01 0.56
C LEU A 40 10.00 0.13 -0.27
N ILE A 41 10.14 0.04 -1.59
CA ILE A 41 9.36 0.85 -2.52
C ILE A 41 8.23 -0.03 -3.06
N TYR A 42 7.02 0.49 -2.96
CA TYR A 42 5.82 -0.11 -3.54
C TYR A 42 5.39 0.70 -4.76
N GLU A 43 4.90 0.00 -5.77
CA GLU A 43 4.20 0.58 -6.91
C GLU A 43 2.72 0.23 -6.81
N TRP A 44 1.88 1.25 -6.82
CA TRP A 44 0.43 1.11 -6.90
C TRP A 44 0.02 0.76 -8.33
N ASN A 45 -1.09 0.06 -8.49
CA ASN A 45 -1.69 -0.19 -9.81
C ASN A 45 -2.17 1.09 -10.54
N THR A 46 -2.07 2.26 -9.89
CA THR A 46 -2.21 3.60 -10.50
C THR A 46 -0.93 4.08 -11.20
N GLY A 47 0.20 3.40 -11.00
CA GLY A 47 1.55 3.80 -11.46
C GLY A 47 2.30 4.69 -10.46
N GLU A 48 1.68 5.07 -9.35
CA GLU A 48 2.35 5.84 -8.30
C GLU A 48 3.29 4.96 -7.49
N THR A 49 4.46 5.51 -7.10
CA THR A 49 5.40 4.82 -6.22
C THR A 49 5.43 5.43 -4.83
N GLN A 50 5.56 4.59 -3.81
CA GLN A 50 5.59 5.02 -2.41
C GLN A 50 6.63 4.24 -1.62
N ALA A 51 7.41 4.97 -0.81
CA ALA A 51 8.35 4.38 0.13
C ALA A 51 7.67 4.02 1.45
N ALA A 52 7.90 2.79 1.92
CA ALA A 52 7.50 2.31 3.23
C ALA A 52 8.75 2.01 4.07
N TRP A 53 8.88 2.66 5.22
CA TRP A 53 10.08 2.63 6.06
C TRP A 53 9.90 1.69 7.24
N PHE A 54 10.93 0.90 7.53
CA PHE A 54 11.03 0.13 8.77
C PHE A 54 11.55 1.03 9.88
N GLY A 55 10.67 1.87 10.42
CA GLY A 55 10.99 2.85 11.46
C GLY A 55 11.11 4.27 10.91
N LYS A 56 12.15 4.99 11.31
CA LYS A 56 12.33 6.39 10.93
C LYS A 56 12.81 6.48 9.48
N ALA A 57 12.17 7.34 8.69
CA ALA A 57 12.61 7.63 7.35
C ALA A 57 14.03 8.22 7.35
N GLU A 58 14.90 7.65 6.52
CA GLU A 58 16.27 8.12 6.33
C GLU A 58 16.37 9.02 5.09
N ARG A 59 17.32 9.96 5.11
CA ARG A 59 17.56 10.86 3.97
C ARG A 59 18.53 10.30 2.95
N THR A 60 19.40 9.38 3.38
CA THR A 60 20.47 8.83 2.57
C THR A 60 20.33 7.31 2.55
N PHE A 61 19.99 6.77 1.39
CA PHE A 61 19.73 5.36 1.20
C PHE A 61 20.02 4.98 -0.25
N LEU A 62 20.14 3.68 -0.49
CA LEU A 62 20.25 3.11 -1.82
C LEU A 62 18.95 2.39 -2.16
N ILE A 63 18.53 2.47 -3.42
CA ILE A 63 17.40 1.73 -3.95
C ILE A 63 17.95 0.53 -4.73
N GLU A 64 17.45 -0.66 -4.40
CA GLU A 64 17.78 -1.91 -5.08
C GLU A 64 16.48 -2.53 -5.61
N GLU A 65 16.27 -2.48 -6.93
CA GLU A 65 15.11 -3.09 -7.59
C GLU A 65 15.14 -4.63 -7.45
N PHE A 66 13.96 -5.25 -7.39
CA PHE A 66 13.87 -6.70 -7.51
C PHE A 66 14.09 -7.07 -8.98
N GLY A 67 15.17 -7.82 -9.25
CA GLY A 67 15.45 -8.38 -10.58
C GLY A 67 14.51 -9.51 -10.98
#